data_AF-A0A5C4NH47-F1
#
_entry.id   AF-A0A5C4NH47-F1
#
_cell.length_a   1.000
_cell.length_b   1.000
_cell.length_c   1.000
_cell.angle_alpha   90.00
_cell.angle_beta   90.00
_cell.angle_gamma   90.00
#
_symmetry.space_group_name_H-M   'P 1'
#
loop_
_entity.id
_entity.type
_entity.pdbx_description
1 polymer ?
#
loop_
_entity_poly.entity_id
_entity_poly.type
_entity_poly.pdbx_seq_one_letter_code
_entity_poly.pdbx_strand_id
1 'polypeptide(L)'
;MPRSPHAMLRALVAGAFLDAPVSAAAAVQVVEVCAEYVGTGAKYRVEANILSGSDLNRETGSLSYTPYSTYVVIFWGSGQASVIELDISYGPGPLGSRGVDQQGYRWSISTSTMFCR
;
A
#
# COMPACT_ATOMS: atom_id res chain seq x y z
N MET A 1 -5.41 77.31 17.50
CA MET A 1 -5.20 77.24 16.03
C MET A 1 -3.76 76.82 15.77
N PRO A 2 -3.43 76.11 14.68
CA PRO A 2 -4.10 75.02 13.96
C PRO A 2 -3.11 73.79 13.86
N ARG A 3 -3.31 72.63 13.24
CA ARG A 3 -4.07 72.17 12.06
C ARG A 3 -4.42 70.68 12.21
N SER A 4 -5.72 70.42 12.06
CA SER A 4 -6.40 69.43 11.22
C SER A 4 -5.91 67.99 10.93
N PRO A 5 -6.89 67.11 10.63
CA PRO A 5 -6.83 65.65 10.67
C PRO A 5 -6.71 65.02 9.28
N HIS A 6 -6.32 63.75 9.20
CA HIS A 6 -6.76 62.79 8.16
C HIS A 6 -6.48 61.39 8.74
N ALA A 7 -7.51 60.63 9.12
CA ALA A 7 -8.21 59.68 8.26
C ALA A 7 -7.43 58.39 8.05
N MET A 8 -8.19 57.32 7.86
CA MET A 8 -7.80 56.01 7.32
C MET A 8 -7.23 55.04 8.37
N LEU A 9 -7.62 53.77 8.42
CA LEU A 9 -8.63 52.99 7.72
C LEU A 9 -8.64 51.65 8.49
N ARG A 10 -9.82 51.09 8.75
CA ARG A 10 -9.95 49.69 9.20
C ARG A 10 -9.24 48.77 8.21
N ALA A 11 -8.25 48.01 8.66
CA ALA A 11 -7.80 46.81 7.97
C ALA A 11 -8.25 45.58 8.77
N LEU A 12 -9.30 44.93 8.30
CA LEU A 12 -9.61 43.54 8.65
C LEU A 12 -8.52 42.68 8.00
N VAL A 13 -7.65 42.08 8.80
CA VAL A 13 -6.77 41.02 8.31
C VAL A 13 -7.63 39.76 8.21
N ALA A 14 -8.08 39.46 6.99
CA ALA A 14 -8.66 38.18 6.65
C ALA A 14 -7.58 37.11 6.84
N GLY A 15 -7.74 36.26 7.87
CA GLY A 15 -6.89 35.10 8.07
C GLY A 15 -7.04 34.16 6.87
N ALA A 16 -5.97 34.02 6.09
CA ALA A 16 -5.85 32.96 5.10
C ALA A 16 -5.72 31.63 5.85
N PHE A 17 -6.85 30.93 6.01
CA PHE A 17 -6.82 29.51 6.36
C PHE A 17 -6.24 28.78 5.15
N LEU A 18 -4.98 28.35 5.28
CA LEU A 18 -4.32 27.48 4.33
C LEU A 18 -5.02 26.11 4.41
N ASP A 19 -5.97 25.88 3.50
CA ASP A 19 -6.50 24.54 3.22
C ASP A 19 -5.33 23.66 2.75
N ALA A 20 -4.82 22.84 3.66
CA ALA A 20 -3.87 21.80 3.33
C ALA A 20 -4.59 20.75 2.45
N PRO A 21 -3.98 20.29 1.35
CA PRO A 21 -4.58 19.22 0.57
C PRO A 21 -4.64 17.95 1.43
N VAL A 22 -5.86 17.48 1.70
CA VAL A 22 -6.08 16.18 2.31
C VAL A 22 -5.51 15.13 1.33
N SER A 23 -4.41 14.48 1.69
CA SER A 23 -3.87 13.40 0.88
C SER A 23 -4.86 12.24 0.86
N ALA A 24 -5.25 11.82 -0.34
CA ALA A 24 -6.04 10.60 -0.54
C ALA A 24 -5.16 9.40 -0.14
N ALA A 25 -5.46 8.79 1.01
CA ALA A 25 -4.83 7.55 1.40
C ALA A 25 -5.26 6.44 0.43
N ALA A 26 -4.31 5.79 -0.25
CA ALA A 26 -4.61 4.55 -0.95
C ALA A 26 -4.88 3.47 0.09
N ALA A 27 -6.00 2.77 -0.06
CA ALA A 27 -6.38 1.71 0.85
C ALA A 27 -5.51 0.47 0.58
N VAL A 28 -4.49 0.26 1.42
CA VAL A 28 -3.77 -1.02 1.48
C VAL A 28 -4.72 -2.06 2.06
N GLN A 29 -4.93 -3.16 1.34
CA GLN A 29 -5.80 -4.24 1.81
C GLN A 29 -4.97 -5.24 2.62
N VAL A 30 -5.12 -5.22 3.94
CA VAL A 30 -4.55 -6.24 4.82
C VAL A 30 -5.54 -7.38 4.95
N VAL A 31 -5.16 -8.57 4.53
CA VAL A 31 -6.01 -9.77 4.60
C VAL A 31 -5.22 -10.98 5.05
N GLU A 32 -5.88 -11.88 5.76
CA GLU A 32 -5.30 -13.20 6.05
C GLU A 32 -5.27 -14.05 4.78
N VAL A 33 -4.12 -14.64 4.49
CA VAL A 33 -3.90 -15.53 3.35
C VAL A 33 -3.26 -16.84 3.78
N CYS A 34 -3.45 -17.86 2.97
CA CYS A 34 -2.59 -19.02 2.93
C CYS A 34 -1.51 -18.81 1.88
N ALA A 35 -0.27 -18.62 2.32
CA ALA A 35 0.91 -18.56 1.47
C ALA A 35 1.59 -19.93 1.44
N GLU A 36 1.67 -20.53 0.26
CA GLU A 36 2.36 -21.80 0.05
C GLU A 36 3.64 -21.57 -0.75
N TYR A 37 4.78 -22.02 -0.21
CA TYR A 37 6.03 -22.04 -0.93
C TYR A 37 6.08 -23.28 -1.83
N VAL A 38 5.94 -23.08 -3.14
CA VAL A 38 5.75 -24.17 -4.13
C VAL A 38 6.94 -25.14 -4.15
N GLY A 39 8.15 -24.65 -3.87
CA GLY A 39 9.36 -25.48 -3.90
C GLY A 39 9.38 -26.58 -2.82
N THR A 40 8.70 -26.37 -1.70
CA THR A 40 8.68 -27.31 -0.56
C THR A 40 7.29 -27.80 -0.19
N GLY A 41 6.24 -27.13 -0.65
CA GLY A 41 4.86 -27.35 -0.22
C GLY A 41 4.55 -26.79 1.18
N ALA A 42 5.49 -26.08 1.80
CA ALA A 42 5.28 -25.47 3.11
C ALA A 42 4.21 -24.38 3.04
N LYS A 43 3.26 -24.40 3.98
CA LYS A 43 2.10 -23.50 4.03
C LYS A 43 2.14 -22.63 5.28
N TYR A 44 1.76 -21.37 5.11
CA TYR A 44 1.76 -20.37 6.16
C TYR A 44 0.45 -19.61 6.12
N ARG A 45 -0.25 -19.60 7.26
CA ARG A 45 -1.39 -18.72 7.48
C ARG A 45 -0.87 -17.41 8.06
N VAL A 46 -0.95 -16.32 7.29
CA VAL A 46 -0.32 -15.03 7.61
C VAL A 46 -1.17 -13.87 7.15
N GLU A 47 -1.01 -12.71 7.78
CA GLU A 47 -1.54 -11.45 7.26
C GLU A 47 -0.65 -10.95 6.13
N ALA A 48 -1.27 -10.49 5.05
CA ALA A 48 -0.57 -9.95 3.89
C ALA A 48 -1.21 -8.65 3.41
N ASN A 49 -0.37 -7.75 2.91
CA ASN A 49 -0.80 -6.51 2.28
C ASN A 49 -0.92 -6.75 0.78
N ILE A 50 -2.09 -6.50 0.21
CA ILE A 50 -2.34 -6.60 -1.22
C ILE A 50 -2.47 -5.19 -1.78
N LEU A 51 -1.64 -4.87 -2.77
CA LEU A 51 -1.59 -3.55 -3.37
C LEU A 51 -1.10 -3.59 -4.81
N SER A 52 -1.41 -2.54 -5.56
CA SER A 52 -0.86 -2.35 -6.91
C SER A 52 0.64 -2.05 -6.86
N GLY A 53 1.35 -2.31 -7.95
CA GLY A 53 2.74 -1.87 -8.06
C GLY A 53 2.91 -0.37 -7.99
N SER A 54 1.92 0.42 -8.44
CA SER A 54 1.94 1.88 -8.28
C SER A 54 1.87 2.30 -6.81
N ASP A 55 1.03 1.65 -6.01
CA ASP A 55 0.96 1.94 -4.58
C ASP A 55 2.25 1.50 -3.89
N LEU A 56 2.76 0.31 -4.23
CA LEU A 56 3.99 -0.19 -3.62
C LEU A 56 5.21 0.69 -3.95
N ASN A 57 5.31 1.19 -5.18
CA ASN A 57 6.30 2.19 -5.59
C ASN A 57 6.19 3.47 -4.74
N ARG A 58 4.96 3.98 -4.53
CA ARG A 58 4.75 5.16 -3.69
C ARG A 58 5.17 4.92 -2.24
N GLU A 59 4.73 3.81 -1.64
CA GLU A 59 5.02 3.50 -0.23
C GLU A 59 6.51 3.23 0.01
N THR A 60 7.22 2.69 -0.98
CA THR A 60 8.66 2.41 -0.89
C THR A 60 9.54 3.55 -1.42
N GLY A 61 8.95 4.60 -1.99
CA GLY A 61 9.70 5.67 -2.66
C GLY A 61 10.56 5.18 -3.83
N SER A 62 10.10 4.16 -4.57
CA SER A 62 10.85 3.51 -5.65
C SER A 62 10.06 3.45 -6.97
N LEU A 63 10.70 2.95 -8.03
CA LEU A 63 10.07 2.63 -9.32
C LEU A 63 10.33 1.16 -9.71
N SER A 64 10.59 0.32 -8.72
CA SER A 64 11.04 -1.07 -8.91
C SER A 64 9.90 -2.03 -9.22
N TYR A 65 8.64 -1.60 -9.07
CA TYR A 65 7.46 -2.45 -9.21
C TYR A 65 6.64 -2.07 -10.44
N THR A 66 6.12 -3.05 -11.17
CA THR A 66 5.29 -2.82 -12.36
C THR A 66 3.97 -2.19 -11.95
N PRO A 67 3.62 -0.97 -12.41
CA PRO A 67 2.50 -0.21 -11.85
C PRO A 67 1.15 -0.94 -11.82
N TYR A 68 0.85 -1.73 -12.85
CA TYR A 68 -0.43 -2.44 -13.00
C TYR A 68 -0.41 -3.90 -12.51
N SER A 69 0.75 -4.38 -12.03
CA SER A 69 0.85 -5.69 -11.39
C SER A 69 0.27 -5.63 -9.98
N THR A 70 -0.22 -6.76 -9.48
CA THR A 70 -0.66 -6.90 -8.09
C THR A 70 0.46 -7.56 -7.28
N TYR A 71 0.73 -7.00 -6.11
CA TYR A 71 1.75 -7.51 -5.19
C TYR A 71 1.11 -7.95 -3.87
N VAL A 72 1.66 -9.02 -3.31
CA VAL A 72 1.37 -9.50 -1.96
C VAL A 72 2.63 -9.31 -1.13
N VAL A 73 2.53 -8.50 -0.07
CA VAL A 73 3.63 -8.24 0.86
C VAL A 73 3.34 -8.92 2.19
N ILE A 74 4.16 -9.90 2.55
CA ILE A 74 4.11 -10.64 3.80
C ILE A 74 5.28 -10.18 4.67
N PHE A 75 4.98 -9.73 5.89
CA PHE A 75 6.01 -9.41 6.88
C PHE A 75 6.19 -10.59 7.85
N TRP A 76 7.36 -11.20 7.83
CA TRP A 76 7.69 -12.36 8.68
C TRP A 76 8.25 -11.95 10.04
N GLY A 77 8.78 -10.74 10.14
CA GLY A 77 9.39 -10.18 11.33
C GLY A 77 10.14 -8.90 11.01
N SER A 78 10.87 -8.39 12.01
CA SER A 78 11.66 -7.16 11.83
C SER A 78 12.69 -7.34 10.71
N GLY A 79 12.59 -6.49 9.69
CA GLY A 79 13.49 -6.51 8.52
C GLY A 79 13.32 -7.70 7.57
N GLN A 80 12.28 -8.53 7.75
CA GLN A 80 12.04 -9.71 6.93
C GLN A 80 10.67 -9.61 6.27
N ALA A 81 10.66 -9.45 4.95
CA ALA A 81 9.46 -9.40 4.15
C ALA A 81 9.65 -10.17 2.84
N SER A 82 8.56 -10.77 2.38
CA SER A 82 8.45 -11.28 1.01
C SER A 82 7.52 -10.37 0.23
N VAL A 83 8.02 -9.84 -0.89
CA VAL A 83 7.22 -9.08 -1.86
C VAL A 83 7.02 -9.97 -3.07
N ILE A 84 5.78 -10.40 -3.29
CA ILE A 84 5.42 -11.42 -4.28
C ILE A 84 4.59 -10.74 -5.38
N GLU A 85 5.10 -10.74 -6.61
CA GLU A 85 4.34 -10.32 -7.79
C GLU A 85 3.43 -11.46 -8.24
N LEU A 86 2.12 -11.20 -8.36
CA LEU A 86 1.15 -12.21 -8.80
C LEU A 86 1.11 -12.29 -10.34
N ASP A 87 0.96 -13.51 -10.85
CA ASP A 87 0.88 -13.81 -12.29
C ASP A 87 -0.39 -13.23 -12.94
N ILE A 88 -1.42 -12.90 -12.15
CA ILE A 88 -2.69 -12.33 -12.61
C ILE A 88 -2.96 -10.98 -11.93
N SER A 89 -3.41 -9.97 -12.70
CA SER A 89 -3.77 -8.62 -12.21
C SER A 89 -5.05 -8.56 -11.37
N TYR A 90 -5.58 -9.70 -10.91
CA TYR A 90 -6.68 -9.77 -9.96
C TYR A 90 -6.16 -10.47 -8.71
N GLY A 91 -6.28 -9.81 -7.55
CA GLY A 91 -5.69 -10.23 -6.28
C GLY A 91 -6.05 -11.65 -5.84
N PRO A 92 -5.49 -12.11 -4.70
CA PRO A 92 -5.64 -13.49 -4.25
C PRO A 92 -7.12 -13.85 -4.06
N GLY A 93 -7.65 -14.65 -4.99
CA GLY A 93 -9.01 -15.17 -4.95
C GLY A 93 -9.13 -16.41 -4.07
N PRO A 94 -10.35 -16.94 -3.87
CA PRO A 94 -10.58 -18.16 -3.11
C PRO A 94 -9.92 -19.40 -3.75
N LEU A 95 -9.69 -19.36 -5.06
CA LEU A 95 -8.98 -20.40 -5.82
C LEU A 95 -7.44 -20.27 -5.72
N GLY A 96 -6.96 -19.18 -5.12
CA GLY A 96 -5.56 -18.82 -5.07
C GLY A 96 -5.02 -18.22 -6.36
N SER A 97 -3.92 -17.49 -6.23
CA SER A 97 -3.14 -16.87 -7.30
C SER A 97 -1.68 -17.29 -7.13
N ARG A 98 -0.99 -17.54 -8.23
CA ARG A 98 0.45 -17.83 -8.21
C ARG A 98 1.25 -16.54 -8.37
N GLY A 99 2.47 -16.55 -7.88
CA GLY A 99 3.38 -15.43 -8.01
C GLY A 99 4.83 -15.80 -7.74
N VAL A 100 5.70 -14.81 -7.92
CA VAL A 100 7.15 -14.93 -7.73
C VAL A 100 7.62 -13.79 -6.82
N ASP A 101 8.44 -14.09 -5.83
CA ASP A 101 9.04 -13.06 -4.98
C ASP A 101 10.33 -12.47 -5.56
N GLN A 102 10.85 -11.45 -4.89
CA GLN A 102 12.10 -10.77 -5.25
C GLN A 102 13.34 -11.68 -5.28
N GLN A 103 13.26 -12.87 -4.68
CA GLN A 103 14.35 -13.86 -4.67
C GLN A 103 14.15 -14.95 -5.74
N GLY A 104 13.07 -14.89 -6.52
CA GLY A 104 12.74 -15.87 -7.56
C GLY A 104 11.99 -17.10 -7.04
N TYR A 105 11.55 -17.10 -5.78
CA TYR A 105 10.78 -18.19 -5.22
C TYR A 105 9.33 -18.12 -5.67
N ARG A 106 8.77 -19.27 -6.04
CA ARG A 106 7.38 -19.39 -6.46
C ARG A 106 6.47 -19.59 -5.26
N TRP A 107 5.38 -18.84 -5.24
CA TRP A 107 4.38 -18.85 -4.20
C TRP A 107 2.99 -19.11 -4.79
N SER A 108 2.14 -19.77 -4.00
CA SER A 108 0.69 -19.84 -4.23
C SER A 108 0.00 -19.15 -3.06
N ILE A 109 -0.76 -18.11 -3.33
CA ILE A 109 -1.45 -17.27 -2.34
C ILE A 109 -2.95 -17.47 -2.47
N SER A 110 -3.63 -17.90 -1.41
CA SER A 110 -5.09 -18.00 -1.38
C SER A 110 -5.68 -17.22 -0.21
N THR A 111 -6.78 -16.49 -0.44
CA THR A 111 -7.58 -15.90 0.65
C THR A 111 -8.46 -16.93 1.35
N SER A 112 -8.60 -18.14 0.77
CA SER A 112 -9.23 -19.26 1.47
C SER A 112 -8.21 -19.93 2.39
N THR A 113 -8.35 -19.69 3.69
CA THR A 113 -7.45 -20.27 4.69
C THR A 113 -7.94 -21.61 5.25
N MET A 114 -9.14 -22.08 4.84
CA MET A 114 -9.80 -23.28 5.38
C MET A 114 -8.92 -24.54 5.36
N PHE A 115 -8.07 -24.68 4.35
CA PHE A 115 -7.16 -25.83 4.18
C PHE A 115 -5.67 -25.46 4.34
N CYS A 116 -5.39 -24.31 4.94
CA CYS A 116 -4.03 -23.88 5.25
C CYS A 116 -3.56 -24.57 6.54
N ARG A 117 -2.86 -25.69 6.39
CA ARG A 117 -2.31 -26.51 7.48
C ARG A 117 -0.96 -27.06 7.08
#